data_AF-A0A9D7J9I8-F1
#
_entry.id   AF-A0A9D7J9I8-F1
#
_cell.length_a   1.000
_cell.length_b   1.000
_cell.length_c   1.000
_cell.angle_alpha   90.00
_cell.angle_beta   90.00
_cell.angle_gamma   90.00
#
_symmetry.space_group_name_H-M   'P 1'
#
loop_
_entity.id
_entity.type
_entity.pdbx_description
1 polymer ?
#
loop_
_entity_poly.entity_id
_entity_poly.type
_entity_poly.pdbx_seq_one_letter_code
_entity_poly.pdbx_strand_id
1 'polypeptide(L)'
;MSPHQLTALHAIRDAFTVTLTREHALRARRSGWLADELAAMRAAINRERHRQRLAPVDEAAVAAADRLAAGHVDYASKFTLYCAELACGLRGVR
;
A
#
# COMPACT_ATOMS: atom_id res chain seq x y z
N MET A 1 14.18 -13.14 5.91
CA MET A 1 12.72 -13.32 5.80
C MET A 1 12.45 -14.80 5.57
N SER A 2 11.60 -15.44 6.37
CA SER A 2 11.25 -16.86 6.20
C SER A 2 10.34 -17.07 4.99
N PRO A 3 10.23 -18.31 4.45
CA PRO A 3 9.29 -18.61 3.36
C PRO A 3 7.85 -18.22 3.69
N HIS A 4 7.40 -18.43 4.93
CA HIS A 4 6.08 -18.02 5.38
C HIS A 4 5.87 -16.51 5.36
N GLN A 5 6.88 -15.73 5.76
CA GLN A 5 6.82 -14.26 5.70
C GLN A 5 6.76 -13.75 4.25
N LEU A 6 7.49 -14.39 3.33
CA LEU A 6 7.47 -14.03 1.91
C LEU A 6 6.10 -14.33 1.28
N THR A 7 5.51 -15.49 1.58
CA THR A 7 4.16 -15.84 1.12
C THR A 7 3.12 -14.84 1.66
N ALA A 8 3.20 -14.48 2.94
CA ALA A 8 2.32 -13.48 3.53
C ALA A 8 2.47 -12.10 2.86
N LEU A 9 3.70 -11.66 2.59
CA LEU A 9 3.99 -10.41 1.88
C LEU A 9 3.34 -10.39 0.49
N HIS A 10 3.49 -11.46 -0.29
CA HIS A 10 2.88 -11.56 -1.61
C HIS A 10 1.36 -11.58 -1.55
N ALA A 11 0.76 -12.31 -0.60
CA ALA A 11 -0.70 -12.31 -0.43
C ALA A 11 -1.25 -10.91 -0.10
N ILE A 12 -0.56 -10.16 0.77
CA ILE A 12 -0.93 -8.78 1.11
C ILE A 12 -0.76 -7.85 -0.11
N ARG A 13 0.36 -7.98 -0.84
CA ARG A 13 0.58 -7.23 -2.08
C ARG A 13 -0.57 -7.45 -3.07
N ASP A 14 -0.98 -8.70 -3.28
CA ASP A 14 -2.05 -9.02 -4.23
C ASP A 14 -3.40 -8.43 -3.79
N ALA A 15 -3.72 -8.46 -2.49
CA ALA A 15 -4.89 -7.78 -1.95
C ALA A 15 -4.84 -6.25 -2.13
N PHE A 16 -3.65 -5.66 -2.01
CA PHE A 16 -3.45 -4.23 -2.26
C PHE A 16 -3.53 -3.88 -3.74
N THR A 17 -3.10 -4.76 -4.64
CA THR A 17 -3.33 -4.61 -6.09
C THR A 17 -4.82 -4.56 -6.42
N VAL A 18 -5.65 -5.39 -5.78
CA VAL A 18 -7.11 -5.33 -5.93
C VAL A 18 -7.66 -3.98 -5.44
N THR A 19 -7.18 -3.49 -4.28
CA THR A 19 -7.60 -2.19 -3.73
C THR A 19 -7.22 -1.05 -4.68
N LEU A 20 -5.97 -1.01 -5.14
CA LEU A 20 -5.47 0.01 -6.06
C LEU A 20 -6.23 -0.02 -7.39
N THR A 21 -6.51 -1.20 -7.94
CA THR A 21 -7.27 -1.36 -9.19
C THR A 21 -8.69 -0.80 -9.04
N ARG A 22 -9.34 -1.04 -7.90
CA ARG A 22 -10.67 -0.49 -7.60
C ARG A 22 -10.65 1.03 -7.54
N GLU A 23 -9.70 1.63 -6.84
CA GLU A 23 -9.58 3.09 -6.73
C GLU A 23 -9.21 3.73 -8.08
N HIS A 24 -8.35 3.07 -8.85
CA HIS A 24 -8.00 3.51 -10.21
C HIS A 24 -9.23 3.67 -11.10
N ALA A 25 -10.18 2.72 -11.04
CA ALA A 25 -11.43 2.79 -11.81
C ALA A 25 -12.33 3.98 -11.44
N LEU A 26 -12.08 4.62 -10.28
CA LEU A 26 -12.85 5.77 -9.80
C LEU A 26 -12.21 7.12 -10.13
N ARG A 27 -10.97 7.14 -10.66
CA ARG A 27 -10.21 8.38 -10.91
C ARG A 27 -10.95 9.38 -11.78
N ALA A 28 -11.57 8.91 -12.86
CA ALA A 28 -12.34 9.77 -13.78
C ALA A 28 -13.57 10.43 -13.12
N ARG A 29 -13.98 9.96 -11.95
CA ARG A 29 -15.19 10.44 -11.23
C ARG A 29 -14.85 11.29 -10.00
N ARG A 30 -13.57 11.50 -9.69
CA ARG A 30 -13.11 12.17 -8.46
C ARG A 30 -12.08 13.24 -8.79
N SER A 31 -12.38 14.49 -8.44
CA SER A 31 -11.46 15.62 -8.63
C SER A 31 -10.21 15.52 -7.75
N GLY A 32 -10.31 14.87 -6.58
CA GLY A 32 -9.22 14.61 -5.64
C GLY A 32 -8.74 13.16 -5.65
N TRP A 33 -8.82 12.47 -6.79
CA TRP A 33 -8.63 11.01 -6.87
C TRP A 33 -7.35 10.50 -6.22
N LEU A 34 -6.24 11.24 -6.29
CA LEU A 34 -4.97 10.81 -5.71
C LEU A 34 -5.05 10.76 -4.18
N ALA A 35 -5.61 11.78 -3.55
CA ALA A 35 -5.78 11.82 -2.10
C ALA A 35 -6.69 10.68 -1.62
N ASP A 36 -7.80 10.43 -2.34
CA ASP A 36 -8.72 9.34 -2.04
C ASP A 36 -8.06 7.96 -2.18
N GLU A 37 -7.29 7.76 -3.26
CA GLU A 37 -6.57 6.51 -3.52
C GLU A 37 -5.51 6.24 -2.43
N LEU A 38 -4.70 7.24 -2.06
CA LEU A 38 -3.72 7.11 -0.98
C LEU A 38 -4.40 6.88 0.38
N ALA A 39 -5.55 7.52 0.65
CA ALA A 39 -6.32 7.29 1.86
C ALA A 39 -6.89 5.86 1.92
N ALA A 40 -7.41 5.34 0.81
CA ALA A 40 -7.88 3.96 0.71
C ALA A 40 -6.75 2.94 0.93
N MET A 41 -5.58 3.19 0.34
CA MET A 41 -4.39 2.38 0.55
C MET A 41 -3.92 2.44 2.02
N ARG A 42 -3.88 3.62 2.63
CA ARG A 42 -3.59 3.79 4.07
C ARG A 42 -4.55 3.00 4.95
N ALA A 43 -5.85 3.05 4.66
CA ALA A 43 -6.85 2.28 5.38
C ALA A 43 -6.64 0.77 5.24
N ALA A 44 -6.28 0.30 4.04
CA ALA A 44 -5.94 -1.11 3.80
C ALA A 44 -4.68 -1.54 4.56
N ILE A 45 -3.61 -0.74 4.52
CA ILE A 45 -2.37 -0.96 5.28
C ILE A 45 -2.66 -1.05 6.78
N ASN A 46 -3.38 -0.08 7.33
CA ASN A 46 -3.66 -0.03 8.77
C ASN A 46 -4.55 -1.18 9.25
N ARG A 47 -5.44 -1.70 8.39
CA ARG A 47 -6.19 -2.92 8.67
C ARG A 47 -5.28 -4.14 8.77
N GLU A 48 -4.31 -4.30 7.87
CA GLU A 48 -3.34 -5.41 7.98
C GLU A 48 -2.40 -5.24 9.18
N ARG A 49 -1.94 -4.02 9.45
CA ARG A 49 -1.12 -3.72 10.63
C ARG A 49 -1.85 -4.01 11.93
N HIS A 50 -3.14 -3.67 12.01
CA HIS A 50 -3.98 -4.02 13.15
C HIS A 50 -4.06 -5.54 13.36
N ARG A 51 -4.27 -6.33 12.30
CA ARG A 51 -4.27 -7.81 12.39
C ARG A 51 -2.93 -8.36 12.90
N GLN A 52 -1.84 -7.68 12.57
CA GLN A 52 -0.47 -8.03 12.98
C GLN A 52 -0.03 -7.37 14.30
N ARG A 53 -0.92 -6.62 14.98
CA ARG A 53 -0.64 -5.87 16.22
C ARG A 53 0.50 -4.84 16.08
N LEU A 54 0.61 -4.23 14.91
CA LEU A 54 1.55 -3.14 14.61
C LEU A 54 0.85 -1.79 14.77
N ALA A 55 1.60 -0.76 15.21
CA ALA A 55 1.11 0.62 15.29
C ALA A 55 0.67 1.12 13.90
N PRO A 56 -0.38 1.95 13.75
CA PRO A 56 -0.80 2.44 12.44
C PRO A 56 0.27 3.31 11.77
N VAL A 57 0.23 3.38 10.44
CA VAL A 57 1.00 4.35 9.65
C VAL A 57 0.16 5.59 9.33
N ASP A 58 0.83 6.71 9.16
CA ASP A 58 0.26 7.98 8.76
C ASP A 58 0.27 8.17 7.23
N GLU A 59 -0.13 9.36 6.79
CA GLU A 59 -0.15 9.74 5.38
C GLU A 59 1.25 9.92 4.80
N ALA A 60 2.20 10.39 5.60
CA ALA A 60 3.57 10.61 5.18
C ALA A 60 4.26 9.30 4.76
N ALA A 61 4.01 8.21 5.50
CA ALA A 61 4.52 6.88 5.17
C ALA A 61 4.02 6.37 3.82
N VAL A 62 2.73 6.55 3.53
CA VAL A 62 2.12 6.09 2.26
C VAL A 62 2.57 6.99 1.10
N ALA A 63 2.66 8.30 1.31
CA ALA A 63 3.20 9.23 0.32
C ALA A 63 4.68 8.96 0.01
N ALA A 64 5.47 8.51 0.99
CA ALA A 64 6.84 8.08 0.75
C ALA A 64 6.90 6.82 -0.12
N ALA A 65 6.01 5.85 0.10
CA ALA A 65 5.90 4.67 -0.76
C ALA A 65 5.47 5.01 -2.19
N ASP A 66 4.51 5.93 -2.35
CA ASP A 66 4.06 6.45 -3.65
C ASP A 66 5.23 7.10 -4.41
N ARG A 67 5.96 8.02 -3.77
CA ARG A 67 7.12 8.70 -4.38
C ARG A 67 8.21 7.74 -4.87
N LEU A 68 8.39 6.60 -4.21
CA LEU A 68 9.37 5.58 -4.62
C LEU A 68 8.91 4.78 -5.84
N ALA A 69 7.61 4.68 -6.07
CA ALA A 69 7.04 4.00 -7.22
C ALA A 69 6.81 4.96 -8.39
N ALA A 70 6.53 6.23 -8.11
CA ALA A 70 6.20 7.26 -9.08
C ALA A 70 7.27 7.37 -10.19
N GLY A 71 6.82 7.47 -11.43
CA GLY A 71 7.71 7.56 -12.61
C GLY A 71 8.20 6.22 -13.16
N HIS A 72 7.91 5.10 -12.49
CA HIS A 72 8.23 3.79 -13.02
C HIS A 72 7.09 3.18 -13.85
N VAL A 73 7.43 2.46 -14.93
CA VAL A 73 6.46 1.75 -15.78
C VAL A 73 5.70 0.66 -15.00
N ASP A 74 6.32 0.09 -13.97
CA ASP A 74 5.77 -0.91 -13.07
C ASP A 74 5.21 -0.29 -11.77
N TYR A 75 4.79 1.00 -11.82
CA TYR A 75 4.28 1.77 -10.67
C TYR A 75 3.35 0.95 -9.78
N ALA A 76 2.30 0.34 -10.35
CA ALA A 76 1.29 -0.36 -9.56
C ALA A 76 1.89 -1.50 -8.74
N SER A 77 2.76 -2.31 -9.37
CA SER A 77 3.44 -3.43 -8.71
C SER A 77 4.41 -2.98 -7.63
N LYS A 78 5.17 -1.91 -7.88
CA LYS A 78 6.11 -1.35 -6.88
C LYS A 78 5.37 -0.72 -5.71
N PHE A 79 4.36 0.10 -6.00
CA PHE A 79 3.60 0.78 -4.98
C PHE A 79 2.90 -0.20 -4.04
N THR A 80 2.23 -1.24 -4.59
CA THR A 80 1.57 -2.25 -3.76
C THR A 80 2.57 -3.11 -2.99
N LEU A 81 3.76 -3.39 -3.54
CA LEU A 81 4.84 -4.04 -2.80
C LEU A 81 5.31 -3.19 -1.62
N TYR A 82 5.58 -1.89 -1.82
CA TYR A 82 5.99 -1.00 -0.74
C TYR A 82 4.91 -0.81 0.33
N CYS A 83 3.63 -0.78 -0.08
CA CYS A 83 2.51 -0.80 0.84
C CYS A 83 2.46 -2.11 1.64
N ALA A 84 2.72 -3.26 1.01
CA ALA A 84 2.77 -4.55 1.69
C ALA A 84 3.96 -4.63 2.68
N GLU A 85 5.12 -4.07 2.32
CA GLU A 85 6.25 -3.94 3.25
C GLU A 85 5.89 -3.07 4.47
N LEU A 86 5.18 -1.95 4.26
CA LEU A 86 4.62 -1.14 5.35
C LEU A 86 3.64 -1.96 6.19
N ALA A 87 2.73 -2.71 5.57
CA ALA A 87 1.76 -3.54 6.29
C ALA A 87 2.41 -4.61 7.17
N CYS A 88 3.52 -5.20 6.72
CA CYS A 88 4.29 -6.21 7.46
C CYS A 88 5.33 -5.62 8.42
N GLY A 89 5.48 -4.29 8.50
CA GLY A 89 6.52 -3.66 9.31
C GLY A 89 7.95 -3.89 8.82
N LEU A 90 8.12 -4.30 7.56
CA LEU A 90 9.43 -4.52 6.93
C LEU A 90 10.06 -3.21 6.43
N ARG A 91 9.24 -2.16 6.28
CA ARG A 91 9.66 -0.81 5.93
C ARG A 91 9.42 0.12 7.11
N GLY A 92 10.44 0.91 7.44
CA GLY A 92 10.36 1.91 8.50
C GLY A 92 9.40 3.05 8.17
N VAL A 93 8.69 3.52 9.19
CA VAL A 93 7.95 4.79 9.17
C VAL A 93 9.00 5.84 9.56
N ARG A 94 9.46 6.65 8.60
CA ARG A 94 10.38 7.76 8.88
C ARG A 94 9.61 9.05 9.01
#